data_AF-A0A3D2P5Y2-F1
#
_entry.id   AF-A0A3D2P5Y2-F1
#
_cell.length_a   1.000
_cell.length_b   1.000
_cell.length_c   1.000
_cell.angle_alpha   90.00
_cell.angle_beta   90.00
_cell.angle_gamma   90.00
#
_symmetry.space_group_name_H-M   'P 1'
#
loop_
_entity.id
_entity.type
_entity.pdbx_description
1 polymer ?
#
loop_
_entity_poly.entity_id
_entity_poly.type
_entity_poly.pdbx_seq_one_letter_code
_entity_poly.pdbx_strand_id
1 'polypeptide(L)'
;FLFLAAAALLLSACKAKIVELDLKQDDLQAVQKGEVKYASFEAKFSNIGKLDDEQRAQVTALENILENYMDLDDFELASTDMGFDVIVEGSIPISNQDQTANAYYMLVEPSDIFKGYHLVQLRTGDAFKRMSSEMKAINFMLAPDEFHPTTIKVRADNMDVIVIGAEMDGEANLVWQGTVERRERFSFSGGIFDKTGAGIFFK
;
A
#
# COMPACT_ATOMS: atom_id res chain seq x y z
N PHE A 1 -35.08 -26.42 15.97
CA PHE A 1 -34.70 -25.00 15.90
C PHE A 1 -33.50 -24.89 14.98
N LEU A 2 -33.80 -24.88 13.68
CA LEU A 2 -32.90 -24.63 12.56
C LEU A 2 -33.03 -23.13 12.24
N PHE A 3 -31.98 -22.51 11.68
CA PHE A 3 -31.84 -21.09 11.30
C PHE A 3 -31.25 -20.16 12.37
N LEU A 4 -29.92 -20.25 12.55
CA LEU A 4 -29.09 -19.11 12.93
C LEU A 4 -27.69 -19.30 12.29
N ALA A 5 -27.67 -19.44 10.97
CA ALA A 5 -26.44 -19.56 10.17
C ALA A 5 -26.70 -19.04 8.76
N ALA A 6 -27.01 -17.76 8.63
CA ALA A 6 -26.99 -17.04 7.36
C ALA A 6 -26.82 -15.55 7.66
N ALA A 7 -25.92 -14.90 6.92
CA ALA A 7 -25.54 -13.49 7.01
C ALA A 7 -24.49 -13.08 8.07
N ALA A 8 -23.39 -13.85 8.17
CA ALA A 8 -22.09 -13.19 8.27
C ALA A 8 -21.61 -12.96 6.84
N LEU A 9 -22.00 -11.83 6.23
CA LEU A 9 -21.29 -11.33 5.06
C LEU A 9 -19.89 -10.97 5.55
N LEU A 10 -18.95 -11.87 5.28
CA LEU A 10 -17.53 -11.71 5.58
C LEU A 10 -17.01 -10.57 4.69
N LEU A 11 -17.06 -9.33 5.19
CA LEU A 11 -16.18 -8.27 4.71
C LEU A 11 -14.76 -8.66 5.14
N SER A 12 -14.11 -9.57 4.41
CA SER A 12 -12.69 -9.89 4.57
C SER A 12 -11.82 -8.81 3.93
N ALA A 13 -12.17 -7.54 4.16
CA ALA A 13 -11.53 -6.38 3.54
C ALA A 13 -10.27 -5.91 4.29
N CYS A 14 -9.76 -6.68 5.25
CA CYS A 14 -8.56 -6.32 6.02
C CYS A 14 -7.31 -6.11 5.14
N LYS A 15 -7.27 -6.72 3.94
CA LYS A 15 -6.21 -6.50 2.96
C LYS A 15 -6.78 -5.99 1.65
N ALA A 16 -6.13 -4.97 1.10
CA ALA A 16 -6.25 -4.68 -0.33
C ALA A 16 -5.85 -5.92 -1.13
N LYS A 17 -6.50 -6.13 -2.27
CA LYS A 17 -6.08 -7.16 -3.22
C LYS A 17 -4.65 -6.86 -3.70
N ILE A 18 -4.38 -5.58 -3.95
CA ILE A 18 -3.07 -5.06 -4.25
C ILE A 18 -3.05 -3.55 -3.99
N VAL A 19 -1.90 -3.06 -3.53
CA VAL A 19 -1.55 -1.64 -3.54
C VAL A 19 -0.44 -1.45 -4.58
N GLU A 20 -0.67 -0.61 -5.56
CA GLU A 20 0.35 -0.26 -6.55
C GLU A 20 0.96 1.09 -6.18
N LEU A 21 2.28 1.14 -5.93
CA LEU A 21 3.03 2.34 -5.61
C LEU A 21 3.92 2.73 -6.78
N ASP A 22 3.98 4.02 -7.11
CA ASP A 22 4.85 4.53 -8.17
C ASP A 22 6.00 5.35 -7.59
N LEU A 23 7.23 4.90 -7.82
CA LEU A 23 8.45 5.57 -7.40
C LEU A 23 9.23 6.04 -8.63
N LYS A 24 9.59 7.33 -8.65
CA LYS A 24 10.44 7.91 -9.69
C LYS A 24 11.84 8.14 -9.14
N GLN A 25 12.85 7.85 -9.95
CA GLN A 25 14.26 8.06 -9.60
C GLN A 25 14.53 9.50 -9.15
N ASP A 26 14.01 10.50 -9.86
CA ASP A 26 14.20 11.92 -9.52
C ASP A 26 13.69 12.24 -8.10
N ASP A 27 12.56 11.65 -7.71
CA ASP A 27 11.98 11.84 -6.39
C ASP A 27 12.86 11.19 -5.31
N LEU A 28 13.33 9.97 -5.54
CA LEU A 28 14.23 9.27 -4.63
C LEU A 28 15.56 10.04 -4.44
N GLN A 29 16.11 10.60 -5.51
CA GLN A 29 17.33 11.41 -5.46
C GLN A 29 17.12 12.75 -4.75
N ALA A 30 15.95 13.37 -4.91
CA ALA A 30 15.59 14.58 -4.18
C ALA A 30 15.44 14.30 -2.68
N VAL A 31 14.82 13.18 -2.32
CA VAL A 31 14.65 12.76 -0.92
C VAL A 31 15.99 12.50 -0.23
N GLN A 32 16.98 11.92 -0.93
CA GLN A 32 18.35 11.79 -0.41
C GLN A 32 19.00 13.14 -0.04
N LYS A 33 18.54 14.25 -0.64
CA LYS A 33 19.00 15.62 -0.34
C LYS A 33 18.17 16.31 0.76
N GLY A 34 17.21 15.60 1.37
CA GLY A 34 16.36 16.09 2.45
C GLY A 34 15.03 16.70 2.00
N GLU A 35 14.65 16.55 0.72
CA GLU A 35 13.31 16.93 0.27
C GLU A 35 12.26 15.89 0.70
N VAL A 36 10.99 16.32 0.77
CA VAL A 36 9.85 15.40 0.86
C VAL A 36 9.18 15.36 -0.51
N LYS A 37 8.99 14.15 -1.04
CA LYS A 37 8.28 13.89 -2.30
C LYS A 37 7.07 13.02 -2.03
N TYR A 38 6.33 12.67 -3.08
CA TYR A 38 5.11 11.89 -2.94
C TYR A 38 5.08 10.78 -3.99
N ALA A 39 4.78 9.56 -3.54
CA ALA A 39 4.50 8.41 -4.38
C ALA A 39 3.00 8.33 -4.60
N SER A 40 2.56 8.29 -5.86
CA SER A 40 1.16 7.96 -6.16
C SER A 40 0.89 6.50 -5.81
N PHE A 41 -0.27 6.22 -5.23
CA PHE A 41 -0.74 4.88 -4.96
C PHE A 41 -2.12 4.64 -5.58
N GLU A 42 -2.39 3.39 -5.93
CA GLU A 42 -3.71 2.87 -6.24
C GLU A 42 -3.93 1.62 -5.39
N ALA A 43 -4.99 1.60 -4.59
CA ALA A 43 -5.36 0.48 -3.75
C ALA A 43 -6.73 -0.06 -4.16
N LYS A 44 -6.80 -1.36 -4.43
CA LYS A 44 -8.05 -2.01 -4.80
C LYS A 44 -8.52 -2.99 -3.74
N PHE A 45 -9.73 -2.78 -3.23
CA PHE A 45 -10.40 -3.66 -2.28
C PHE A 45 -11.61 -4.30 -2.96
N SER A 46 -11.71 -5.62 -2.91
CA SER A 46 -12.83 -6.36 -3.51
C SER A 46 -13.73 -6.94 -2.42
N ASN A 47 -15.03 -6.76 -2.56
CA ASN A 47 -16.03 -7.31 -1.67
C ASN A 47 -17.04 -8.19 -2.43
N ILE A 48 -17.52 -9.24 -1.77
CA ILE A 48 -18.54 -10.15 -2.31
C ILE A 48 -19.88 -9.78 -1.71
N GLY A 49 -20.93 -9.78 -2.55
CA GLY A 49 -22.29 -9.47 -2.12
C GLY A 49 -22.78 -8.12 -2.60
N LYS A 50 -24.06 -7.86 -2.38
CA LYS A 50 -24.73 -6.67 -2.92
C LYS A 50 -24.44 -5.45 -2.08
N LEU A 51 -24.06 -4.38 -2.74
CA LEU A 51 -23.95 -3.05 -2.16
C LEU A 51 -25.33 -2.47 -1.82
N ASP A 52 -25.80 -2.80 -0.63
CA ASP A 52 -27.01 -2.25 -0.01
C ASP A 52 -26.74 -0.91 0.72
N ASP A 53 -27.79 -0.32 1.30
CA ASP A 53 -27.71 0.99 1.94
C ASP A 53 -26.78 1.00 3.17
N GLU A 54 -26.68 -0.12 3.89
CA GLU A 54 -25.78 -0.25 5.04
C GLU A 54 -24.33 -0.29 4.58
N GLN A 55 -24.01 -1.09 3.56
CA GLN A 55 -22.68 -1.17 2.99
C GLN A 55 -22.25 0.15 2.36
N ARG A 56 -23.16 0.88 1.70
CA ARG A 56 -22.87 2.25 1.19
C ARG A 56 -22.51 3.19 2.32
N ALA A 57 -23.28 3.18 3.41
CA ALA A 57 -22.99 4.02 4.57
C ALA A 57 -21.62 3.69 5.20
N GLN A 58 -21.25 2.41 5.27
CA GLN A 58 -19.93 1.99 5.73
C GLN A 58 -18.81 2.47 4.81
N VAL A 59 -18.97 2.31 3.49
CA VAL A 59 -18.00 2.79 2.49
C VAL A 59 -17.79 4.30 2.58
N THR A 60 -18.87 5.09 2.66
CA THR A 60 -18.79 6.54 2.83
C THR A 60 -18.10 6.90 4.15
N ALA A 61 -18.37 6.17 5.24
CA ALA A 61 -17.68 6.42 6.51
C ALA A 61 -16.17 6.12 6.42
N LEU A 62 -15.77 5.09 5.67
CA LEU A 62 -14.36 4.77 5.43
C LEU A 62 -13.64 5.84 4.60
N GLU A 63 -14.28 6.32 3.54
CA GLU A 63 -13.78 7.42 2.70
C GLU A 63 -13.47 8.66 3.56
N ASN A 64 -14.43 9.10 4.36
CA ASN A 64 -14.25 10.24 5.27
C ASN A 64 -13.10 10.04 6.27
N ILE A 65 -12.89 8.82 6.77
CA ILE A 65 -11.75 8.53 7.65
C ILE A 65 -10.46 8.64 6.85
N LEU A 66 -10.36 8.01 5.68
CA LEU A 66 -9.15 8.04 4.86
C LEU A 66 -8.74 9.46 4.50
N GLU A 67 -9.68 10.35 4.14
CA GLU A 67 -9.42 11.77 3.83
C GLU A 67 -8.77 12.53 5.01
N ASN A 68 -8.97 12.11 6.26
CA ASN A 68 -8.35 12.75 7.42
C ASN A 68 -6.89 12.32 7.65
N TYR A 69 -6.47 11.22 7.03
CA TYR A 69 -5.20 10.54 7.34
C TYR A 69 -4.29 10.33 6.12
N MET A 70 -4.84 10.50 4.92
CA MET A 70 -4.18 10.27 3.64
C MET A 70 -4.58 11.37 2.66
N ASP A 71 -3.68 11.66 1.72
CA ASP A 71 -3.95 12.56 0.60
C ASP A 71 -4.59 11.74 -0.52
N LEU A 72 -5.91 11.90 -0.69
CA LEU A 72 -6.70 11.14 -1.68
C LEU A 72 -6.97 11.98 -2.91
N ASP A 73 -6.76 11.39 -4.07
CA ASP A 73 -7.10 11.97 -5.37
C ASP A 73 -8.49 11.50 -5.84
N ASP A 74 -8.80 10.22 -5.63
CA ASP A 74 -10.07 9.61 -6.03
C ASP A 74 -10.48 8.46 -5.11
N PHE A 75 -11.79 8.27 -4.97
CA PHE A 75 -12.40 7.16 -4.25
C PHE A 75 -13.58 6.64 -5.08
N GLU A 76 -13.34 5.57 -5.83
CA GLU A 76 -14.32 4.99 -6.74
C GLU A 76 -14.95 3.74 -6.15
N LEU A 77 -16.27 3.63 -6.32
CA LEU A 77 -17.00 2.40 -6.09
C LEU A 77 -17.50 1.82 -7.42
N ALA A 78 -17.07 0.59 -7.72
CA ALA A 78 -17.41 -0.10 -8.95
C ALA A 78 -18.19 -1.39 -8.64
N SER A 79 -19.38 -1.56 -9.23
CA SER A 79 -20.13 -2.83 -9.10
C SER A 79 -19.52 -3.92 -10.00
N THR A 80 -19.45 -5.15 -9.49
CA THR A 80 -18.98 -6.32 -10.22
C THR A 80 -20.05 -7.43 -10.22
N ASP A 81 -19.89 -8.44 -11.07
CA ASP A 81 -20.84 -9.56 -11.15
C ASP A 81 -21.00 -10.32 -9.82
N MET A 82 -19.98 -10.29 -8.97
CA MET A 82 -19.94 -11.01 -7.69
C MET A 82 -20.06 -10.08 -6.47
N GLY A 83 -19.99 -8.77 -6.65
CA GLY A 83 -20.14 -7.80 -5.57
C GLY A 83 -19.74 -6.38 -5.98
N PHE A 84 -18.75 -5.81 -5.31
CA PHE A 84 -18.25 -4.48 -5.64
C PHE A 84 -16.77 -4.33 -5.29
N ASP A 85 -16.11 -3.43 -6.00
CA ASP A 85 -14.75 -2.99 -5.74
C ASP A 85 -14.78 -1.56 -5.19
N VAL A 86 -13.86 -1.27 -4.29
CA VAL A 86 -13.48 0.08 -3.88
C VAL A 86 -12.07 0.32 -4.37
N ILE A 87 -11.89 1.38 -5.15
CA ILE A 87 -10.59 1.80 -5.69
C ILE A 87 -10.26 3.13 -5.02
N VAL A 88 -9.10 3.19 -4.38
CA VAL A 88 -8.61 4.39 -3.70
C VAL A 88 -7.33 4.82 -4.38
N GLU A 89 -7.33 6.02 -4.92
CA GLU A 89 -6.15 6.65 -5.52
C GLU A 89 -5.72 7.85 -4.68
N GLY A 90 -4.42 8.09 -4.62
CA GLY A 90 -3.88 9.22 -3.88
C GLY A 90 -2.37 9.22 -3.83
N SER A 91 -1.83 9.90 -2.83
CA SER A 91 -0.38 10.01 -2.64
C SER A 91 0.06 9.75 -1.20
N ILE A 92 1.25 9.17 -1.05
CA ILE A 92 1.93 9.02 0.26
C ILE A 92 3.30 9.69 0.21
N PRO A 93 3.78 10.28 1.31
CA PRO A 93 5.07 10.95 1.31
C PRO A 93 6.22 9.94 1.18
N ILE A 94 7.28 10.39 0.51
CA ILE A 94 8.60 9.76 0.44
C ILE A 94 9.55 10.70 1.18
N SER A 95 10.27 10.20 2.18
CA SER A 95 11.15 11.00 3.02
C SER A 95 12.36 10.20 3.51
N ASN A 96 13.42 10.90 3.91
CA ASN A 96 14.56 10.32 4.63
C ASN A 96 14.43 10.48 6.16
N GLN A 97 13.23 10.84 6.63
CA GLN A 97 12.87 10.98 8.04
C GLN A 97 11.52 10.32 8.30
N ASP A 98 11.31 9.85 9.52
CA ASP A 98 10.02 9.28 9.95
C ASP A 98 8.87 10.28 9.75
N GLN A 99 7.77 9.80 9.17
CA GLN A 99 6.58 10.60 8.88
C GLN A 99 5.43 10.24 9.83
N THR A 100 5.56 10.55 11.12
CA THR A 100 4.60 10.13 12.17
C THR A 100 3.19 10.68 11.99
N ALA A 101 3.03 11.82 11.30
CA ALA A 101 1.75 12.44 11.01
C ALA A 101 0.97 11.73 9.88
N ASN A 102 1.62 10.88 9.09
CA ASN A 102 1.01 10.20 7.95
C ASN A 102 0.69 8.74 8.29
N ALA A 103 -0.41 8.22 7.75
CA ALA A 103 -0.76 6.81 7.98
C ALA A 103 0.29 5.89 7.35
N TYR A 104 0.59 6.12 6.07
CA TYR A 104 1.61 5.39 5.32
C TYR A 104 2.63 6.36 4.73
N TYR A 105 3.85 5.91 4.56
CA TYR A 105 4.91 6.65 3.90
C TYR A 105 6.02 5.72 3.40
N MET A 106 6.85 6.21 2.49
CA MET A 106 8.05 5.53 2.03
C MET A 106 9.27 6.16 2.72
N LEU A 107 10.00 5.36 3.49
CA LEU A 107 11.22 5.80 4.16
C LEU A 107 12.45 5.44 3.31
N VAL A 108 13.31 6.42 3.06
CA VAL A 108 14.57 6.29 2.31
C VAL A 108 15.74 6.42 3.27
N GLU A 109 16.49 5.35 3.46
CA GLU A 109 17.64 5.32 4.38
C GLU A 109 18.88 4.73 3.69
N PRO A 110 20.10 5.15 4.05
CA PRO A 110 21.30 4.45 3.63
C PRO A 110 21.22 2.96 4.00
N SER A 111 21.63 2.07 3.10
CA SER A 111 21.65 0.63 3.37
C SER A 111 22.85 0.27 4.24
N ASP A 112 22.58 -0.39 5.37
CA ASP A 112 23.63 -0.99 6.22
C ASP A 112 24.19 -2.31 5.65
N ILE A 113 23.52 -2.88 4.64
CA ILE A 113 23.86 -4.20 4.08
C ILE A 113 24.55 -4.06 2.72
N PHE A 114 24.01 -3.22 1.83
CA PHE A 114 24.53 -3.02 0.48
C PHE A 114 25.24 -1.67 0.38
N LYS A 115 26.58 -1.69 0.43
CA LYS A 115 27.40 -0.47 0.43
C LYS A 115 27.09 0.42 -0.78
N GLY A 116 26.71 1.67 -0.50
CA GLY A 116 26.40 2.68 -1.50
C GLY A 116 24.97 2.61 -2.05
N TYR A 117 24.15 1.67 -1.58
CA TYR A 117 22.72 1.65 -1.85
C TYR A 117 21.96 2.38 -0.73
N HIS A 118 20.73 2.78 -1.04
CA HIS A 118 19.72 3.18 -0.08
C HIS A 118 18.58 2.16 -0.10
N LEU A 119 17.91 1.95 1.03
CA LEU A 119 16.65 1.22 1.11
C LEU A 119 15.51 2.23 1.03
N VAL A 120 14.57 2.03 0.10
CA VAL A 120 13.26 2.67 0.15
C VAL A 120 12.21 1.62 0.54
N GLN A 121 11.48 1.88 1.63
CA GLN A 121 10.56 0.90 2.21
C GLN A 121 9.25 1.54 2.68
N LEU A 122 8.14 0.84 2.43
CA LEU A 122 6.83 1.20 2.95
C LEU A 122 6.81 1.06 4.48
N ARG A 123 6.33 2.08 5.15
CA ARG A 123 6.22 2.20 6.61
C ARG A 123 4.86 2.75 6.99
N THR A 124 4.47 2.49 8.23
CA THR A 124 3.34 3.12 8.90
C THR A 124 3.80 4.17 9.89
N GLY A 125 3.13 5.33 9.93
CA GLY A 125 3.35 6.34 10.96
C GLY A 125 2.40 6.18 12.16
N ASP A 126 2.48 7.07 13.14
CA ASP A 126 1.59 7.05 14.31
C ASP A 126 0.12 7.28 13.94
N ALA A 127 -0.12 8.02 12.85
CA ALA A 127 -1.46 8.26 12.33
C ALA A 127 -2.16 6.99 11.86
N PHE A 128 -1.43 5.95 11.42
CA PHE A 128 -2.02 4.67 11.05
C PHE A 128 -2.78 4.04 12.21
N LYS A 129 -2.22 4.09 13.43
CA LYS A 129 -2.89 3.51 14.61
C LYS A 129 -4.20 4.21 14.93
N ARG A 130 -4.25 5.53 14.72
CA ARG A 130 -5.47 6.33 14.92
C ARG A 130 -6.51 6.02 13.85
N MET A 131 -6.10 6.06 12.58
CA MET A 131 -6.93 5.67 11.43
C MET A 131 -7.52 4.25 11.60
N SER A 132 -6.67 3.27 11.91
CA SER A 132 -7.08 1.88 12.17
C SER A 132 -8.07 1.78 13.33
N SER A 133 -7.90 2.58 14.39
CA SER A 133 -8.82 2.58 15.54
C SER A 133 -10.19 3.17 15.17
N GLU A 134 -10.24 4.23 14.37
CA GLU A 134 -11.49 4.81 13.89
C GLU A 134 -12.23 3.86 12.96
N MET A 135 -11.53 3.18 12.04
CA MET A 135 -12.13 2.18 11.16
C MET A 135 -12.69 0.98 11.96
N LYS A 136 -11.97 0.52 13.00
CA LYS A 136 -12.45 -0.53 13.92
C LYS A 136 -13.74 -0.14 14.65
N ALA A 137 -13.93 1.13 14.94
CA ALA A 137 -15.12 1.63 15.64
C ALA A 137 -16.38 1.55 14.77
N ILE A 138 -16.24 1.63 13.44
CA ILE A 138 -17.33 1.34 12.50
C ILE A 138 -17.63 -0.16 12.50
N ASN A 139 -16.61 -0.97 12.21
CA ASN A 139 -16.67 -2.41 12.24
C ASN A 139 -15.25 -2.96 12.37
N PHE A 140 -15.02 -3.86 13.33
CA PHE A 140 -13.69 -4.41 13.60
C PHE A 140 -13.04 -5.08 12.37
N MET A 141 -13.84 -5.57 11.42
CA MET A 141 -13.39 -6.20 10.17
C MET A 141 -12.89 -5.20 9.11
N LEU A 142 -13.14 -3.90 9.29
CA LEU A 142 -12.73 -2.85 8.35
C LEU A 142 -11.35 -2.27 8.68
N ALA A 143 -10.73 -2.71 9.77
CA ALA A 143 -9.39 -2.28 10.10
C ALA A 143 -8.39 -2.75 9.03
N PRO A 144 -7.55 -1.87 8.49
CA PRO A 144 -6.51 -2.28 7.56
C PRO A 144 -5.40 -2.99 8.34
N ASP A 145 -4.81 -4.01 7.70
CA ASP A 145 -3.50 -4.51 8.09
C ASP A 145 -2.43 -3.41 7.85
N GLU A 146 -1.38 -3.39 8.68
CA GLU A 146 -0.27 -2.42 8.53
C GLU A 146 0.40 -2.50 7.17
N PHE A 147 0.45 -3.69 6.57
CA PHE A 147 1.01 -3.88 5.25
C PHE A 147 0.10 -4.77 4.42
N HIS A 148 -0.15 -4.30 3.20
CA HIS A 148 -0.92 -5.00 2.19
C HIS A 148 0.01 -5.67 1.17
N PRO A 149 -0.50 -6.62 0.35
CA PRO A 149 0.17 -7.00 -0.88
C PRO A 149 0.45 -5.74 -1.71
N THR A 150 1.72 -5.50 -2.06
CA THR A 150 2.17 -4.25 -2.66
C THR A 150 3.01 -4.51 -3.90
N THR A 151 2.73 -3.79 -4.98
CA THR A 151 3.60 -3.71 -6.15
C THR A 151 4.26 -2.36 -6.21
N ILE A 152 5.59 -2.33 -6.12
CA ILE A 152 6.38 -1.12 -6.35
C ILE A 152 6.73 -1.04 -7.83
N LYS A 153 6.21 -0.03 -8.52
CA LYS A 153 6.60 0.35 -9.88
C LYS A 153 7.73 1.36 -9.80
N VAL A 154 8.90 1.01 -10.30
CA VAL A 154 10.05 1.91 -10.32
C VAL A 154 10.19 2.47 -11.72
N ARG A 155 10.18 3.79 -11.87
CA ARG A 155 10.51 4.50 -13.11
C ARG A 155 11.86 5.18 -12.97
N ALA A 156 12.80 4.80 -13.81
CA ALA A 156 14.17 5.29 -13.76
C ALA A 156 14.83 5.24 -15.13
N ASP A 157 15.89 6.02 -15.28
CA ASP A 157 16.87 5.97 -16.36
C ASP A 157 18.21 5.53 -15.76
N ASN A 158 18.54 4.24 -15.96
CA ASN A 158 19.77 3.61 -15.51
C ASN A 158 19.99 3.67 -13.98
N MET A 159 19.05 3.13 -13.20
CA MET A 159 19.19 3.00 -11.75
C MET A 159 19.43 1.54 -11.35
N ASP A 160 20.48 1.29 -10.57
CA ASP A 160 20.78 -0.05 -10.07
C ASP A 160 19.85 -0.38 -8.91
N VAL A 161 19.22 -1.56 -8.94
CA VAL A 161 18.25 -2.00 -7.95
C VAL A 161 18.55 -3.42 -7.47
N ILE A 162 18.40 -3.65 -6.17
CA ILE A 162 18.37 -4.98 -5.55
C ILE A 162 17.04 -5.16 -4.85
N VAL A 163 16.37 -6.28 -5.10
CA VAL A 163 15.09 -6.63 -4.49
C VAL A 163 15.19 -7.99 -3.82
N ILE A 164 14.60 -8.12 -2.63
CA ILE A 164 14.61 -9.35 -1.84
C ILE A 164 13.17 -9.83 -1.70
N GLY A 165 12.92 -11.08 -2.11
CA GLY A 165 11.63 -11.75 -1.97
C GLY A 165 10.49 -11.07 -2.73
N ALA A 166 10.64 -10.90 -4.05
CA ALA A 166 9.60 -10.31 -4.87
C ALA A 166 9.22 -11.22 -6.04
N GLU A 167 7.99 -11.08 -6.51
CA GLU A 167 7.58 -11.59 -7.82
C GLU A 167 7.82 -10.53 -8.89
N MET A 168 8.41 -10.94 -10.00
CA MET A 168 8.65 -10.14 -11.20
C MET A 168 8.21 -10.93 -12.41
N ASP A 169 7.35 -10.35 -13.26
CA ASP A 169 6.82 -11.01 -14.46
C ASP A 169 6.25 -12.43 -14.22
N GLY A 170 5.65 -12.65 -13.04
CA GLY A 170 5.10 -13.95 -12.63
C GLY A 170 6.11 -14.94 -12.06
N GLU A 171 7.40 -14.57 -11.97
CA GLU A 171 8.46 -15.39 -11.39
C GLU A 171 8.84 -14.91 -9.98
N ALA A 172 8.81 -15.83 -9.02
CA ALA A 172 9.23 -15.56 -7.65
C ALA A 172 10.75 -15.56 -7.52
N ASN A 173 11.31 -14.45 -7.04
CA ASN A 173 12.73 -14.25 -6.87
C ASN A 173 13.09 -14.08 -5.40
N LEU A 174 14.01 -14.92 -4.89
CA LEU A 174 14.56 -14.75 -3.55
C LEU A 174 15.42 -13.47 -3.47
N VAL A 175 16.26 -13.26 -4.47
CA VAL A 175 17.02 -12.03 -4.69
C VAL A 175 17.01 -11.74 -6.18
N TRP A 176 16.70 -10.51 -6.55
CA TRP A 176 16.88 -9.99 -7.90
C TRP A 176 17.82 -8.79 -7.85
N GLN A 177 18.72 -8.69 -8.83
CA GLN A 177 19.60 -7.55 -9.01
C GLN A 177 19.65 -7.20 -10.49
N GLY A 178 19.48 -5.92 -10.81
CA GLY A 178 19.52 -5.43 -12.18
C GLY A 178 19.48 -3.91 -12.24
N THR A 179 19.40 -3.39 -13.47
CA THR A 179 19.32 -1.96 -13.73
C THR A 179 17.95 -1.64 -14.32
N VAL A 180 17.25 -0.67 -13.75
CA VAL A 180 15.97 -0.17 -14.27
C VAL A 180 16.27 0.89 -15.33
N GLU A 181 16.05 0.55 -16.60
CA GLU A 181 16.28 1.45 -17.75
C GLU A 181 15.06 2.30 -18.13
N ARG A 182 13.86 1.86 -17.73
CA ARG A 182 12.62 2.61 -17.98
C ARG A 182 11.59 2.40 -16.88
N ARG A 183 11.14 1.15 -16.73
CA ARG A 183 10.13 0.79 -15.72
C ARG A 183 10.21 -0.68 -15.38
N GLU A 184 10.33 -0.97 -14.09
CA GLU A 184 10.21 -2.33 -13.54
C GLU A 184 9.11 -2.41 -12.48
N ARG A 185 8.58 -3.62 -12.26
CA ARG A 185 7.49 -3.88 -11.31
C ARG A 185 7.90 -5.01 -10.36
N PHE A 186 7.86 -4.73 -9.06
CA PHE A 186 8.23 -5.68 -8.02
C PHE A 186 7.05 -5.92 -7.08
N SER A 187 6.53 -7.14 -7.05
CA SER A 187 5.35 -7.48 -6.25
C SER A 187 5.75 -8.22 -4.98
N PHE A 188 5.27 -7.73 -3.83
CA PHE A 188 5.56 -8.26 -2.50
C PHE A 188 4.23 -8.67 -1.85
N SER A 189 4.13 -9.92 -1.40
CA SER A 189 2.90 -10.39 -0.75
C SER A 189 3.17 -11.46 0.29
N GLY A 190 2.41 -11.40 1.39
CA GLY A 190 2.37 -12.43 2.42
C GLY A 190 3.65 -12.55 3.26
N GLY A 191 3.59 -13.46 4.23
CA GLY A 191 4.75 -13.89 5.01
C GLY A 191 5.44 -12.76 5.75
N ILE A 192 6.69 -12.47 5.37
CA ILE A 192 7.50 -11.44 6.02
C ILE A 192 7.05 -10.02 5.63
N PHE A 193 6.52 -9.82 4.43
CA PHE A 193 6.13 -8.50 3.93
C PHE A 193 4.89 -7.94 4.65
N ASP A 194 4.05 -8.82 5.17
CA ASP A 194 2.94 -8.45 6.07
C ASP A 194 3.42 -7.83 7.40
N LYS A 195 4.72 -7.91 7.71
CA LYS A 195 5.32 -7.40 8.97
C LYS A 195 6.36 -6.32 8.76
N THR A 196 7.03 -6.31 7.61
CA THR A 196 8.13 -5.37 7.34
C THR A 196 7.73 -4.26 6.38
N GLY A 197 6.70 -4.48 5.55
CA GLY A 197 6.41 -3.66 4.39
C GLY A 197 7.31 -3.99 3.20
N ALA A 198 6.81 -3.67 2.00
CA ALA A 198 7.53 -3.80 0.75
C ALA A 198 8.68 -2.79 0.65
N GLY A 199 9.81 -3.18 0.05
CA GLY A 199 10.94 -2.28 -0.12
C GLY A 199 11.96 -2.78 -1.13
N ILE A 200 12.75 -1.84 -1.65
CA ILE A 200 13.82 -2.10 -2.63
C ILE A 200 15.08 -1.35 -2.23
N PHE A 201 16.23 -1.89 -2.59
CA PHE A 201 17.49 -1.16 -2.51
C PHE A 201 17.78 -0.52 -3.86
N PHE A 202 18.26 0.72 -3.86
CA PHE A 202 18.61 1.44 -5.09
C PHE A 202 19.90 2.26 -4.96
N LYS A 203 20.53 2.55 -6.10
CA LYS A 203 21.74 3.37 -6.19
C LYS A 203 21.73 4.23 -7.45
#